data_AF-A0A960G0B0-F1
#
_entry.id   AF-A0A960G0B0-F1
#
_cell.length_a   1.000
_cell.length_b   1.000
_cell.length_c   1.000
_cell.angle_alpha   90.00
_cell.angle_beta   90.00
_cell.angle_gamma   90.00
#
_symmetry.space_group_name_H-M   'P 1'
#
loop_
_entity.id
_entity.type
_entity.pdbx_description
1 polymer ?
#
loop_
_entity_poly.entity_id
_entity_poly.type
_entity_poly.pdbx_seq_one_letter_code
_entity_poly.pdbx_strand_id
1 'polypeptide(L)'
;MRAYVPATLPEVLRWYAGGAVPVGTRINAVTSSLRKQHPDADDEELEFLATKAAEETSTVAAMTTGQRRATLAVDLPADATEPLPGATSSLSTTAEVPITDWAAVFVDDLQWYAVDEIAYLT
;
A
#
# COMPACT_ATOMS: atom_id res chain seq x y z
N MET A 1 -5.90 -10.68 2.67
CA MET A 1 -5.26 -9.76 3.65
C MET A 1 -5.27 -8.37 3.07
N ARG A 2 -5.39 -7.34 3.91
CA ARG A 2 -5.21 -5.97 3.46
C ARG A 2 -3.72 -5.61 3.42
N ALA A 3 -3.31 -4.93 2.35
CA ALA A 3 -1.98 -4.41 2.18
C ALA A 3 -2.02 -2.96 1.69
N TYR A 4 -0.93 -2.24 1.92
CA TYR A 4 -0.80 -0.81 1.66
C TYR A 4 0.38 -0.59 0.72
N VAL A 5 0.09 -0.08 -0.47
CA VAL A 5 1.07 0.21 -1.52
C VAL A 5 1.53 1.66 -1.37
N PRO A 6 2.78 1.92 -0.92
CA PRO A 6 3.34 3.26 -0.92
C PRO A 6 3.57 3.76 -2.35
N ALA A 7 3.10 4.95 -2.67
CA ALA A 7 3.21 5.52 -4.01
C ALA A 7 3.19 7.07 -4.00
N THR A 8 3.28 7.64 -5.19
CA THR A 8 2.89 9.02 -5.49
C THR A 8 1.55 9.02 -6.23
N LEU A 9 0.79 10.12 -6.15
CA LEU A 9 -0.49 10.21 -6.87
C LEU A 9 -0.36 9.95 -8.38
N PRO A 10 0.65 10.47 -9.10
CA PRO A 10 0.84 10.13 -10.51
C PRO A 10 1.12 8.65 -10.78
N GLU A 11 1.75 7.92 -9.85
CA GLU A 11 1.91 6.46 -9.98
C GLU A 11 0.57 5.75 -9.90
N VAL A 12 -0.24 6.08 -8.88
CA VAL A 12 -1.58 5.51 -8.71
C VAL A 12 -2.46 5.79 -9.93
N LEU A 13 -2.43 7.01 -10.46
CA LEU A 13 -3.19 7.36 -11.68
C LEU A 13 -2.72 6.56 -12.91
N ARG A 14 -1.41 6.33 -13.07
CA ARG A 14 -0.89 5.50 -14.15
C ARG A 14 -1.31 4.04 -14.00
N TRP A 15 -1.26 3.50 -12.78
CA TRP A 15 -1.73 2.12 -12.51
C TRP A 15 -3.23 1.99 -12.72
N TYR A 16 -4.01 2.99 -12.32
CA TYR A 16 -5.45 3.02 -12.54
C TYR A 16 -5.79 3.00 -14.04
N ALA A 17 -5.12 3.85 -14.84
CA ALA A 17 -5.26 3.85 -16.29
C ALA A 17 -4.78 2.55 -16.95
N GLY A 18 -3.77 1.90 -16.37
CA GLY A 18 -3.25 0.60 -16.81
C GLY A 18 -4.04 -0.62 -16.31
N GLY A 19 -4.95 -0.43 -15.36
CA GLY A 19 -5.80 -1.47 -14.79
C GLY A 19 -5.18 -2.31 -13.66
N ALA A 20 -3.93 -2.06 -13.26
CA ALA A 20 -3.28 -2.83 -12.19
C ALA A 20 -2.04 -2.14 -11.58
N VAL A 21 -1.72 -2.54 -10.35
CA VAL A 21 -0.37 -2.34 -9.77
C VAL A 21 0.57 -3.43 -10.34
N PRO A 22 1.80 -3.10 -10.76
CA PRO A 22 2.74 -4.07 -11.31
C PRO A 22 3.16 -5.19 -10.35
N VAL A 23 3.64 -6.29 -10.92
CA VAL A 23 4.38 -7.33 -10.18
C VAL A 23 5.68 -6.76 -9.59
N GLY A 24 6.11 -7.27 -8.44
CA GLY A 24 7.33 -6.83 -7.76
C GLY A 24 7.17 -5.51 -7.01
N THR A 25 5.94 -4.98 -6.90
CA THR A 25 5.68 -3.75 -6.17
C THR A 25 5.80 -4.01 -4.67
N ARG A 26 6.55 -3.15 -3.99
CA ARG A 26 6.65 -3.15 -2.53
C ARG A 26 5.30 -2.77 -1.92
N ILE A 27 4.88 -3.52 -0.92
CA ILE A 27 3.69 -3.25 -0.13
C ILE A 27 4.01 -3.42 1.36
N ASN A 28 3.13 -2.93 2.23
CA ASN A 28 3.17 -3.19 3.67
C ASN A 28 1.87 -3.88 4.11
N ALA A 29 1.97 -4.89 4.98
CA ALA A 29 0.82 -5.63 5.49
C ALA A 29 1.07 -6.14 6.90
N VAL A 30 0.04 -6.70 7.53
CA VAL A 30 0.16 -7.41 8.80
C VAL A 30 0.81 -8.77 8.58
N THR A 31 2.14 -8.82 8.68
CA THR A 31 2.92 -10.06 8.51
C THR A 31 3.04 -10.83 9.82
N SER A 32 3.46 -12.10 9.73
CA SER A 32 3.84 -12.88 10.93
C SER A 32 5.00 -12.26 11.71
N SER A 33 5.93 -11.57 11.03
CA SER A 33 7.05 -10.88 11.70
C SER A 33 6.56 -9.68 12.48
N LEU A 34 5.61 -8.91 11.94
CA LEU A 34 4.97 -7.79 12.63
C LEU A 34 4.22 -8.27 13.88
N ARG A 35 3.38 -9.31 13.75
CA ARG A 35 2.67 -9.92 14.88
C ARG A 35 3.61 -10.41 15.98
N LYS A 36 4.76 -10.98 15.63
CA LYS A 36 5.76 -11.44 16.61
C LYS A 36 6.44 -10.29 17.35
N GLN A 37 6.64 -9.13 16.71
CA GLN A 37 7.25 -7.95 17.35
C GLN A 37 6.25 -7.19 18.25
N HIS A 38 4.95 -7.35 17.98
CA HIS A 38 3.87 -6.70 18.72
C HIS A 38 2.84 -7.76 19.21
N PRO A 39 3.21 -8.63 20.17
CA PRO A 39 2.36 -9.75 20.60
C PRO A 39 1.08 -9.32 21.31
N ASP A 40 1.09 -8.13 21.92
CA ASP A 40 -0.05 -7.58 22.66
C ASP A 40 -0.94 -6.67 21.78
N ALA A 41 -0.53 -6.41 20.53
CA ALA A 41 -1.28 -5.55 19.63
C ALA A 41 -2.46 -6.30 19.01
N ASP A 42 -3.61 -5.63 18.96
CA ASP A 42 -4.77 -6.16 18.24
C ASP A 42 -4.64 -5.98 16.70
N ASP A 43 -5.63 -6.47 15.96
CA ASP A 43 -5.59 -6.39 14.50
C ASP A 43 -5.64 -4.95 13.97
N GLU A 44 -6.32 -4.03 14.66
CA GLU A 44 -6.42 -2.62 14.27
C GLU A 44 -5.09 -1.90 14.48
N GLU A 45 -4.44 -2.12 15.62
CA GLU A 45 -3.11 -1.59 15.92
C GLU A 45 -2.06 -2.12 14.94
N LEU A 46 -2.12 -3.40 14.56
CA LEU A 46 -1.24 -3.98 13.56
C LEU A 46 -1.47 -3.40 12.16
N GLU A 47 -2.73 -3.21 11.76
CA GLU A 47 -3.07 -2.55 10.49
C GLU A 47 -2.60 -1.10 10.47
N PHE A 48 -2.72 -0.38 11.59
CA PHE A 48 -2.19 0.97 11.74
C PHE A 48 -0.67 0.99 11.54
N LEU A 49 0.09 0.07 12.14
CA LEU A 49 1.54 -0.02 11.96
C LEU A 49 1.94 -0.34 10.52
N ALA A 50 1.21 -1.25 9.85
CA ALA A 50 1.43 -1.56 8.44
C ALA A 50 1.17 -0.34 7.54
N THR A 51 0.08 0.38 7.81
CA THR A 51 -0.28 1.62 7.09
C THR A 51 0.79 2.70 7.30
N LYS A 52 1.25 2.89 8.54
CA LYS A 52 2.30 3.88 8.84
C LYS A 52 3.62 3.58 8.15
N ALA A 53 4.01 2.32 8.05
CA ALA A 53 5.22 1.94 7.31
C ALA A 53 5.10 2.25 5.79
N ALA A 54 3.90 2.11 5.20
CA ALA A 54 3.66 2.55 3.83
C ALA A 54 3.64 4.09 3.72
N GLU A 55 3.06 4.78 4.69
CA GLU A 55 3.05 6.25 4.74
C GLU A 55 4.48 6.82 4.80
N GLU A 56 5.37 6.25 5.61
CA GLU A 56 6.77 6.66 5.68
C GLU A 56 7.47 6.50 4.33
N THR A 57 7.26 5.37 3.66
CA THR A 57 7.86 5.09 2.35
C THR A 57 7.35 6.05 1.27
N SER A 58 6.03 6.28 1.21
CA SER A 58 5.42 7.21 0.27
C SER A 58 5.78 8.67 0.56
N THR A 59 6.00 9.04 1.82
CA THR A 59 6.50 10.36 2.21
C THR A 59 7.91 10.62 1.65
N VAL A 60 8.82 9.64 1.78
CA VAL A 60 10.16 9.74 1.18
C VAL A 60 10.07 9.87 -0.35
N ALA A 61 9.19 9.10 -1.00
CA ALA A 61 8.99 9.16 -2.44
C ALA A 61 8.46 10.53 -2.89
N ALA A 62 7.45 11.06 -2.19
CA ALA A 62 6.88 12.38 -2.44
C ALA A 62 7.92 13.50 -2.29
N MET A 63 8.71 13.48 -1.22
CA MET A 63 9.80 14.45 -1.01
C MET A 63 10.88 14.38 -2.10
N THR A 64 11.19 13.17 -2.57
CA THR A 64 12.23 12.94 -3.60
C THR A 64 11.77 13.39 -4.98
N THR A 65 10.48 13.22 -5.29
CA THR A 65 9.92 13.49 -6.63
C THR A 65 9.23 14.84 -6.75
N GLY A 66 8.92 15.49 -5.61
CA GLY A 66 8.08 16.68 -5.54
C GLY A 66 6.59 16.41 -5.83
N GLN A 67 6.18 15.15 -5.91
CA GLN A 67 4.80 14.75 -6.21
C GLN A 67 3.96 14.61 -4.94
N ARG A 68 2.63 14.67 -5.10
CA ARG A 68 1.68 14.39 -4.01
C ARG A 68 1.85 12.95 -3.51
N ARG A 69 1.79 12.77 -2.19
CA ARG A 69 1.92 11.46 -1.54
C ARG A 69 0.65 10.66 -1.77
N ALA A 70 0.79 9.36 -2.05
CA ALA A 70 -0.35 8.45 -2.08
C ALA A 70 -0.04 7.12 -1.38
N THR A 71 -1.05 6.55 -0.73
CA THR A 71 -1.02 5.16 -0.26
C THR A 71 -2.27 4.48 -0.80
N LEU A 72 -2.11 3.38 -1.51
CA LEU A 72 -3.22 2.59 -2.05
C LEU A 72 -3.44 1.38 -1.15
N ALA A 73 -4.65 1.20 -0.62
CA ALA A 73 -5.05 -0.02 0.07
C ALA A 73 -5.58 -1.04 -0.95
N VAL A 74 -5.10 -2.27 -0.84
CA VAL A 74 -5.48 -3.40 -1.70
C VAL A 74 -5.77 -4.65 -0.86
N ASP A 75 -6.65 -5.51 -1.35
CA ASP A 75 -6.99 -6.79 -0.73
C ASP A 75 -6.43 -7.94 -1.57
N LEU A 76 -5.46 -8.66 -1.01
CA LEU A 76 -4.71 -9.69 -1.72
C LEU A 76 -4.84 -11.05 -1.03
N PRO A 77 -4.80 -12.18 -1.74
CA PRO A 77 -4.55 -13.46 -1.10
C PRO A 77 -3.09 -13.49 -0.59
N ALA A 78 -2.84 -14.20 0.52
CA ALA A 78 -1.54 -14.16 1.19
C ALA A 78 -0.39 -14.74 0.34
N ASP A 79 -0.70 -15.66 -0.57
CA ASP A 79 0.23 -16.30 -1.50
C ASP A 79 0.58 -15.44 -2.73
N ALA A 80 -0.12 -14.32 -2.96
CA ALA A 80 0.23 -13.32 -3.98
C ALA A 80 1.38 -12.38 -3.55
N THR A 81 2.09 -12.74 -2.48
CA THR A 81 3.13 -11.90 -1.89
C THR A 81 4.30 -12.71 -1.37
N GLU A 82 5.49 -12.11 -1.38
CA GLU A 82 6.70 -12.67 -0.79
C GLU A 82 7.31 -11.70 0.24
N PRO A 83 7.88 -12.20 1.35
CA PRO A 83 8.56 -11.35 2.32
C PRO A 83 9.79 -10.66 1.73
N LEU A 84 9.94 -9.36 1.99
CA LEU A 84 11.20 -8.69 1.72
C LEU A 84 12.21 -9.05 2.82
N PRO A 85 13.43 -9.54 2.48
CA PRO A 85 14.42 -9.96 3.47
C PRO A 85 14.72 -8.86 4.49
N GLY A 86 14.61 -9.20 5.78
CA GLY A 86 14.88 -8.28 6.89
C GLY A 86 13.78 -7.26 7.19
N ALA A 87 12.67 -7.26 6.44
CA ALA A 87 11.55 -6.35 6.70
C ALA A 87 10.57 -6.92 7.74
N THR A 88 10.07 -6.05 8.62
CA THR A 88 9.01 -6.41 9.58
C THR A 88 7.65 -6.47 8.89
N SER A 89 7.25 -5.43 8.14
CA SER A 89 5.91 -5.33 7.55
C SER A 89 5.91 -5.33 6.01
N SER A 90 7.07 -5.25 5.36
CA SER A 90 7.14 -5.10 3.90
C SER A 90 7.22 -6.43 3.15
N LEU A 91 6.45 -6.50 2.07
CA LEU A 91 6.37 -7.63 1.15
C LEU A 91 6.55 -7.11 -0.29
N SER A 92 6.74 -8.02 -1.24
CA SER A 92 6.71 -7.76 -2.68
C SER A 92 5.54 -8.53 -3.30
N THR A 93 4.81 -7.92 -4.24
CA THR A 93 3.76 -8.62 -5.00
C THR A 93 4.39 -9.65 -5.94
N THR A 94 3.81 -10.86 -6.02
CA THR A 94 4.27 -11.92 -6.95
C THR A 94 3.45 -11.97 -8.24
N ALA A 95 2.37 -11.19 -8.32
CA ALA A 95 1.52 -10.99 -9.48
C ALA A 95 1.08 -9.52 -9.56
N GLU A 96 0.49 -9.13 -10.70
CA GLU A 96 -0.20 -7.84 -10.81
C GLU A 96 -1.41 -7.78 -9.87
N VAL A 97 -1.68 -6.61 -9.31
CA VAL A 97 -2.86 -6.38 -8.46
C VAL A 97 -3.92 -5.60 -9.24
N PRO A 98 -4.99 -6.26 -9.73
CA PRO A 98 -6.01 -5.61 -10.54
C PRO A 98 -6.79 -4.56 -9.75
N ILE A 99 -7.38 -3.58 -10.43
CA ILE A 99 -8.21 -2.54 -9.80
C ILE A 99 -9.37 -3.10 -8.97
N THR A 100 -9.84 -4.32 -9.29
CA THR A 100 -10.93 -4.98 -8.56
C THR A 100 -10.55 -5.34 -7.14
N ASP A 101 -9.25 -5.40 -6.86
CA ASP A 101 -8.70 -5.70 -5.54
C ASP A 101 -8.32 -4.41 -4.79
N TRP A 102 -8.59 -3.23 -5.36
CA TRP A 102 -8.31 -1.95 -4.72
C TRP A 102 -9.46 -1.61 -3.76
N ALA A 103 -9.10 -1.26 -2.54
CA ALA A 103 -10.07 -0.92 -1.49
C ALA A 103 -10.22 0.60 -1.34
N ALA A 104 -9.12 1.35 -1.44
CA ALA A 104 -9.10 2.79 -1.19
C ALA A 104 -7.79 3.46 -1.60
N VAL A 105 -7.82 4.76 -1.84
CA VAL A 105 -6.63 5.61 -1.97
C VAL A 105 -6.61 6.68 -0.87
N PHE A 106 -5.44 6.87 -0.26
CA PHE A 106 -5.15 7.96 0.66
C PHE A 106 -4.18 8.92 -0.03
N VAL A 107 -4.56 10.19 -0.19
CA VAL A 107 -3.68 11.23 -0.77
C VAL A 107 -3.35 12.26 0.29
N ASP A 108 -2.07 12.67 0.33
CA ASP A 108 -1.54 13.62 1.31
C ASP A 108 -1.94 13.22 2.74
N ASP A 109 -2.29 14.17 3.61
CA ASP A 109 -2.60 13.94 5.03
C ASP A 109 -4.05 13.48 5.26
N LEU A 110 -4.44 12.35 4.66
CA LEU A 110 -5.65 11.57 4.99
C LEU A 110 -6.93 11.95 4.23
N GLN A 111 -6.83 12.49 3.02
CA GLN A 111 -7.99 12.49 2.13
C GLN A 111 -8.20 11.08 1.58
N TRP A 112 -9.30 10.46 2.02
CA TRP A 112 -9.76 9.15 1.55
C TRP A 112 -10.58 9.34 0.29
N TYR A 113 -10.28 8.53 -0.72
CA TYR A 113 -11.01 8.49 -1.97
C TYR A 113 -11.46 7.06 -2.26
N ALA A 114 -12.73 6.95 -2.66
CA ALA A 114 -13.23 5.71 -3.21
C ALA A 114 -12.56 5.43 -4.57
N VAL A 115 -12.49 4.16 -4.98
CA VAL A 115 -11.78 3.77 -6.20
C VAL A 115 -12.39 4.41 -7.45
N ASP A 116 -13.71 4.55 -7.50
CA ASP A 116 -14.44 5.22 -8.57
C ASP A 116 -14.20 6.74 -8.61
N GLU A 117 -13.69 7.33 -7.52
CA GLU A 117 -13.34 8.75 -7.46
C GLU A 117 -11.94 9.04 -8.01
N ILE A 118 -11.08 8.02 -8.19
CA ILE A 118 -9.68 8.18 -8.63
C ILE A 118 -9.59 8.91 -9.97
N ALA A 119 -10.55 8.68 -10.88
CA ALA A 119 -10.60 9.33 -12.19
C ALA A 119 -10.72 10.86 -12.11
N TYR A 120 -11.13 11.42 -10.97
CA TYR A 120 -11.31 12.85 -10.75
C TYR A 120 -10.15 13.51 -9.97
N LEU A 121 -9.08 12.76 -9.67
CA LEU A 121 -7.92 13.27 -8.91
C LEU A 121 -6.83 13.93 -9.79
N THR A 122 -7.11 14.13 -11.08
CA THR A 122 -6.20 14.72 -12.08
C THR A 122 -5.95 16.21 -11.88
#